data_AF-A0A5N6JVS2-F1
#
_entry.id   AF-A0A5N6JVS2-F1
#
_cell.length_a   1.000
_cell.length_b   1.000
_cell.length_c   1.000
_cell.angle_alpha   90.00
_cell.angle_beta   90.00
_cell.angle_gamma   90.00
#
_symmetry.space_group_name_H-M   'P 1'
#
loop_
_entity.id
_entity.type
_entity.pdbx_description
1 polymer ?
#
loop_
_entity_poly.entity_id
_entity_poly.type
_entity_poly.pdbx_seq_one_letter_code
_entity_poly.pdbx_strand_id
1 'polypeptide(L)'
;MSVFLYTPYSLIISKLNNMVDSFTGIASLPNELLINSLSLLSTRELLPIASTCKRFHNSIIRIIHHRLLAASSLKDFKLVLECYHPSTRLDTPHLFCDYIGTDGLSDDFGREEDLYKEVEDTGRLGKMFSLYSHFRPVQPEKRMVWKKSPAGGARPDLLSKSQEELVSQDIDLESYEYFSQLCTNTRLAKVEQKGGSFKSCGNLGEGVLRVFRGWLSDRAEANERHVDTPEERENRLLWAGAEKNVGLRLKVLKQEEAPEPIMLGRDEEPPVFYKLQYEELVIRTTQLLLSIEDSLTREVQNSGMTCSRDGVNQTSALSSKIKAMETNYSKMWTHGVV
;
A
#
# COMPACT_ATOMS: atom_id res chain seq x y z
N MET A 1 -39.16 -54.05 -58.16
CA MET A 1 -38.50 -54.74 -57.03
C MET A 1 -37.05 -54.26 -56.99
N SER A 2 -36.77 -53.25 -56.17
CA SER A 2 -35.41 -52.77 -55.90
C SER A 2 -35.36 -52.34 -54.45
N VAL A 3 -34.66 -53.16 -53.67
CA VAL A 3 -34.45 -53.01 -52.23
C VAL A 3 -33.39 -51.92 -52.06
N PHE A 4 -33.80 -50.76 -51.56
CA PHE A 4 -32.85 -49.75 -51.11
C PHE A 4 -32.30 -50.18 -49.75
N LEU A 5 -31.04 -50.63 -49.76
CA LEU A 5 -30.24 -50.90 -48.58
C LEU A 5 -30.02 -49.59 -47.82
N TYR A 6 -30.70 -49.45 -46.68
CA TYR A 6 -30.42 -48.42 -45.69
C TYR A 6 -29.04 -48.70 -45.08
N THR A 7 -28.04 -47.92 -45.49
CA THR A 7 -26.68 -47.98 -44.92
C THR A 7 -26.67 -47.55 -43.44
N PRO A 8 -25.93 -48.24 -42.55
CA PRO A 8 -25.89 -47.95 -41.11
C PRO A 8 -25.07 -46.69 -40.73
N TYR A 9 -24.60 -45.93 -41.72
CA TYR A 9 -23.76 -44.74 -41.50
C TYR A 9 -24.52 -43.54 -40.92
N SER A 10 -25.85 -43.46 -41.09
CA SER A 10 -26.65 -42.35 -40.54
C SER A 10 -26.79 -42.41 -39.01
N LEU A 11 -26.78 -43.62 -38.43
CA LEU A 11 -26.90 -43.81 -36.98
C LEU A 11 -25.57 -43.58 -36.23
N ILE A 12 -24.45 -43.70 -36.94
CA ILE A 12 -23.10 -43.47 -36.38
C ILE A 12 -22.81 -41.97 -36.36
N ILE A 13 -23.22 -41.21 -37.39
CA ILE A 13 -23.05 -39.76 -37.42
C ILE A 13 -23.94 -39.07 -36.37
N SER A 14 -25.16 -39.57 -36.11
CA SER A 14 -26.02 -39.05 -35.03
C SER A 14 -25.54 -39.42 -33.62
N LYS A 15 -24.75 -40.50 -33.48
CA LYS A 15 -24.10 -40.87 -32.21
C LYS A 15 -22.77 -40.15 -31.98
N LEU A 16 -22.02 -39.84 -33.04
CA LEU A 16 -20.80 -39.03 -32.95
C LEU A 16 -21.11 -37.56 -32.70
N ASN A 17 -22.20 -37.01 -33.24
CA ASN A 17 -22.64 -35.63 -32.92
C ASN A 17 -23.15 -35.48 -31.48
N ASN A 18 -23.54 -36.57 -30.79
CA ASN A 18 -23.87 -36.54 -29.36
C ASN A 18 -22.65 -36.79 -28.44
N MET A 19 -21.49 -37.09 -29.00
CA MET A 19 -20.27 -37.43 -28.25
C MET A 19 -19.18 -36.36 -28.37
N VAL A 20 -19.50 -35.24 -29.04
CA VAL A 20 -18.68 -34.02 -29.07
C VAL A 20 -19.16 -32.98 -28.04
N ASP A 21 -20.34 -33.18 -27.43
CA ASP A 21 -20.95 -32.28 -26.44
C ASP A 21 -20.65 -32.64 -24.96
N SER A 22 -19.63 -33.45 -24.68
CA SER A 22 -19.30 -33.82 -23.29
C SER A 22 -17.84 -33.59 -22.90
N PHE A 23 -17.22 -32.52 -23.41
CA PHE A 23 -16.28 -31.81 -22.55
C PHE A 23 -17.10 -30.84 -21.70
N THR A 24 -17.48 -31.29 -20.50
CA THR A 24 -17.83 -30.39 -19.39
C THR A 24 -16.57 -29.57 -19.05
N GLY A 25 -16.28 -28.58 -19.90
CA GLY A 25 -15.11 -27.73 -19.79
C GLY A 25 -15.24 -26.76 -18.62
N ILE A 26 -14.25 -25.89 -18.46
CA ILE A 26 -14.25 -24.86 -17.42
C ILE A 26 -15.50 -23.95 -17.46
N ALA A 27 -16.13 -23.85 -18.63
CA ALA A 27 -17.37 -23.11 -18.84
C ALA A 27 -18.60 -23.70 -18.12
N SER A 28 -18.65 -25.01 -17.89
CA SER A 28 -19.77 -25.68 -17.19
C SER A 28 -19.57 -25.81 -15.69
N LEU A 29 -18.39 -25.42 -15.17
CA LEU A 29 -18.08 -25.47 -13.75
C LEU A 29 -18.94 -24.45 -12.98
N PRO A 30 -19.42 -24.71 -11.75
CA PRO A 30 -20.03 -23.69 -10.89
C PRO A 30 -19.07 -22.54 -10.54
N ASN A 31 -19.59 -21.36 -10.23
CA ASN A 31 -18.78 -20.17 -9.94
C ASN A 31 -17.92 -20.35 -8.67
N GLU A 32 -18.39 -21.14 -7.72
CA GLU A 32 -17.71 -21.42 -6.46
C GLU A 32 -16.43 -22.21 -6.69
N LEU A 33 -16.51 -23.27 -7.51
CA LEU A 33 -15.35 -24.08 -7.87
C LEU A 33 -14.37 -23.28 -8.74
N LEU A 34 -14.88 -22.39 -9.60
CA LEU A 34 -14.07 -21.49 -10.40
C LEU A 34 -13.29 -20.51 -9.52
N ILE A 35 -13.98 -19.84 -8.59
CA ILE A 35 -13.37 -18.90 -7.64
C ILE A 35 -12.33 -19.61 -6.77
N ASN A 36 -12.65 -20.80 -6.24
CA ASN A 36 -11.72 -21.58 -5.42
C ASN A 36 -10.48 -22.04 -6.19
N SER A 37 -10.61 -22.35 -7.47
CA SER A 37 -9.45 -22.73 -8.29
C SER A 37 -8.57 -21.53 -8.59
N LEU A 38 -9.18 -20.39 -8.95
CA LEU A 38 -8.48 -19.15 -9.27
C LEU A 38 -7.87 -18.49 -8.02
N SER A 39 -8.46 -18.66 -6.84
CA SER A 39 -7.95 -18.09 -5.59
C SER A 39 -6.60 -18.66 -5.14
N LEU A 40 -6.13 -19.74 -5.78
CA LEU A 40 -4.79 -20.31 -5.59
C LEU A 40 -3.70 -19.53 -6.34
N LEU A 41 -4.06 -18.78 -7.39
CA LEU A 41 -3.12 -18.01 -8.21
C LEU A 41 -2.82 -16.65 -7.58
N SER A 42 -1.61 -16.13 -7.75
CA SER A 42 -1.27 -14.78 -7.29
C SER A 42 -2.10 -13.71 -8.02
N THR A 43 -2.23 -12.52 -7.44
CA THR A 43 -2.99 -11.44 -8.08
C THR A 43 -2.40 -11.08 -9.44
N ARG A 44 -1.07 -11.18 -9.60
CA ARG A 44 -0.36 -10.94 -10.87
C ARG A 44 -0.72 -11.96 -11.96
N GLU A 45 -0.92 -13.23 -11.60
CA GLU A 45 -1.30 -14.29 -12.54
C GLU A 45 -2.78 -14.22 -12.94
N LEU A 46 -3.61 -13.59 -12.10
CA LEU A 46 -5.04 -13.43 -12.39
C LEU A 46 -5.33 -12.32 -13.41
N LEU A 47 -4.52 -11.26 -13.49
CA LEU A 47 -4.81 -10.12 -14.39
C LEU A 47 -4.88 -10.51 -15.87
N PRO A 48 -3.94 -11.29 -16.43
CA PRO A 48 -4.05 -11.74 -17.82
C PRO A 48 -5.28 -12.61 -18.06
N ILE A 49 -5.76 -13.34 -17.04
CA ILE A 49 -6.94 -14.20 -17.16
C ILE A 49 -8.21 -13.36 -17.15
N ALA A 50 -8.22 -12.24 -16.43
CA ALA A 50 -9.36 -11.34 -16.35
C ALA A 50 -9.78 -10.77 -17.72
N SER A 51 -8.82 -10.53 -18.63
CA SER A 51 -9.13 -10.01 -19.96
C SER A 51 -9.73 -11.05 -20.93
N THR A 52 -9.72 -12.34 -20.58
CA THR A 52 -10.13 -13.40 -21.52
C THR A 52 -11.65 -13.50 -21.70
N CYS A 53 -12.44 -13.42 -20.61
CA CYS A 53 -13.89 -13.50 -20.69
C CYS A 53 -14.59 -12.79 -19.52
N LYS A 54 -15.83 -12.35 -19.73
CA LYS A 54 -16.64 -11.65 -18.70
C LYS A 54 -16.82 -12.44 -17.41
N ARG A 55 -16.94 -13.77 -17.52
CA ARG A 55 -17.11 -14.65 -16.35
C ARG A 55 -15.85 -14.67 -15.49
N PHE A 56 -14.68 -14.84 -16.12
CA PHE A 56 -13.39 -14.75 -15.43
C PHE A 56 -13.17 -13.37 -14.85
N HIS A 57 -13.42 -12.31 -15.62
CA HIS A 57 -13.33 -10.93 -15.17
C HIS A 57 -14.11 -10.69 -13.86
N ASN A 58 -15.39 -11.04 -13.83
CA ASN A 58 -16.23 -10.85 -12.65
C ASN A 58 -15.79 -11.71 -11.46
N SER A 59 -15.41 -12.98 -11.69
CA SER A 59 -14.89 -13.84 -10.63
C SER A 59 -13.56 -13.31 -10.06
N ILE A 60 -12.67 -12.82 -10.93
CA ILE A 60 -11.35 -12.31 -10.54
C ILE A 60 -11.47 -10.98 -9.81
N ILE A 61 -12.34 -10.07 -10.26
CA ILE A 61 -12.65 -8.83 -9.52
C ILE A 61 -13.05 -9.16 -8.07
N ARG A 62 -13.94 -10.13 -7.88
CA ARG A 62 -14.38 -10.54 -6.54
C ARG A 62 -13.23 -11.11 -5.71
N ILE A 63 -12.36 -11.92 -6.30
CA ILE A 63 -11.17 -12.46 -5.62
C ILE A 63 -10.24 -11.31 -5.20
N ILE A 64 -9.92 -10.40 -6.12
CA ILE A 64 -9.01 -9.28 -5.84
C ILE A 64 -9.63 -8.35 -4.79
N HIS A 65 -10.94 -8.11 -4.82
CA HIS A 65 -11.64 -7.27 -3.86
C HIS A 65 -11.48 -7.82 -2.43
N HIS A 66 -11.75 -9.12 -2.24
CA HIS A 66 -11.54 -9.77 -0.95
C HIS A 66 -10.07 -9.78 -0.51
N ARG A 67 -9.13 -9.92 -1.46
CA ARG A 67 -7.69 -9.85 -1.17
C ARG A 67 -7.26 -8.45 -0.74
N LEU A 68 -7.76 -7.40 -1.37
CA LEU A 68 -7.48 -6.01 -0.98
C LEU A 68 -8.02 -5.71 0.42
N LEU A 69 -9.25 -6.16 0.72
CA LEU A 69 -9.84 -6.07 2.07
C LEU A 69 -9.01 -6.81 3.12
N ALA A 70 -8.56 -8.02 2.82
CA ALA A 70 -7.71 -8.79 3.73
C ALA A 70 -6.34 -8.11 3.94
N ALA A 71 -5.73 -7.65 2.85
CA ALA A 71 -4.43 -6.99 2.87
C ALA A 71 -4.46 -5.66 3.64
N SER A 72 -5.49 -4.83 3.44
CA SER A 72 -5.57 -3.51 4.09
C SER A 72 -5.56 -3.57 5.61
N SER A 73 -6.16 -4.61 6.19
CA SER A 73 -6.22 -4.80 7.64
C SER A 73 -4.88 -5.19 8.30
N LEU A 74 -3.84 -5.54 7.53
CA LEU A 74 -2.49 -5.87 8.00
C LEU A 74 -2.44 -6.77 9.25
N LYS A 75 -3.25 -7.84 9.33
CA LYS A 75 -3.37 -8.65 10.56
C LYS A 75 -2.04 -9.21 11.08
N ASP A 76 -1.20 -9.71 10.18
CA ASP A 76 0.09 -10.35 10.53
C ASP A 76 1.31 -9.45 10.27
N PHE A 77 1.07 -8.23 9.79
CA PHE A 77 2.10 -7.32 9.35
C PHE A 77 1.97 -5.97 10.04
N LYS A 78 3.10 -5.29 10.23
CA LYS A 78 3.16 -3.92 10.70
C LYS A 78 3.87 -3.08 9.67
N LEU A 79 3.34 -1.89 9.48
CA LEU A 79 3.90 -0.91 8.57
C LEU A 79 4.93 -0.07 9.34
N VAL A 80 6.09 0.13 8.73
CA VAL A 80 7.21 0.89 9.29
C VAL A 80 7.57 2.01 8.33
N LEU A 81 7.55 3.25 8.82
CA LEU A 81 7.92 4.45 8.09
C LEU A 81 9.22 5.02 8.66
N GLU A 82 10.17 5.28 7.77
CA GLU A 82 11.31 6.15 8.03
C GLU A 82 11.10 7.41 7.17
N CYS A 83 11.18 8.59 7.80
CA CYS A 83 11.17 9.86 7.09
C CYS A 83 12.26 10.74 7.71
N TYR A 84 13.28 11.10 6.93
CA TYR A 84 14.48 11.77 7.43
C TYR A 84 15.05 12.75 6.43
N HIS A 85 15.74 13.77 6.95
CA HIS A 85 16.64 14.56 6.14
C HIS A 85 17.85 13.68 5.77
N PRO A 86 18.40 13.72 4.54
CA PRO A 86 19.55 12.91 4.14
C PRO A 86 20.70 12.90 5.15
N SER A 87 20.94 14.03 5.81
CA SER A 87 21.99 14.18 6.84
C SER A 87 21.70 13.44 8.16
N THR A 88 20.44 13.14 8.48
CA THR A 88 20.02 12.55 9.77
C THR A 88 19.59 11.09 9.65
N ARG A 89 19.91 10.44 8.52
CA ARG A 89 19.51 9.05 8.22
C ARG A 89 19.84 8.05 9.33
N LEU A 90 20.99 8.20 9.98
CA LEU A 90 21.46 7.23 10.99
C LEU A 90 20.77 7.37 12.35
N ASP A 91 20.29 8.57 12.66
CA ASP A 91 19.70 8.88 13.97
C ASP A 91 18.17 8.83 13.97
N THR A 92 17.57 8.71 12.78
CA THR A 92 16.12 8.78 12.63
C THR A 92 15.45 7.50 13.14
N PRO A 93 14.49 7.60 14.08
CA PRO A 93 13.76 6.44 14.57
C PRO A 93 12.79 5.90 13.52
N HIS A 94 12.51 4.60 13.63
CA HIS A 94 11.49 3.95 12.81
C HIS A 94 10.12 4.21 13.43
N LEU A 95 9.16 4.66 12.63
CA LEU A 95 7.79 4.93 13.06
C LEU A 95 6.91 3.75 12.70
N PHE A 96 6.24 3.15 13.67
CA PHE A 96 5.18 2.18 13.38
C PHE A 96 3.94 2.93 12.93
N CYS A 97 3.16 2.33 12.04
CA CYS A 97 1.92 2.94 11.58
C CYS A 97 0.73 2.02 11.84
N ASP A 98 -0.33 2.58 12.42
CA ASP A 98 -1.58 1.89 12.70
C ASP A 98 -2.61 2.14 11.60
N TYR A 99 -3.35 1.10 11.22
CA TYR A 99 -4.34 1.18 10.15
C TYR A 99 -5.56 2.01 10.58
N ILE A 100 -5.94 2.98 9.75
CA ILE A 100 -7.12 3.84 9.96
C ILE A 100 -8.29 3.30 9.16
N GLY A 101 -8.07 3.02 7.87
CA GLY A 101 -9.12 2.65 6.94
C GLY A 101 -8.62 2.62 5.50
N THR A 102 -9.47 2.15 4.59
CA THR A 102 -9.20 2.15 3.15
C THR A 102 -10.39 2.76 2.46
N ASP A 103 -10.14 3.66 1.51
CA ASP A 103 -11.21 4.33 0.78
C ASP A 103 -12.05 3.31 0.01
N GLY A 104 -13.37 3.42 0.11
CA GLY A 104 -14.31 2.60 -0.68
C GLY A 104 -14.34 1.10 -0.35
N LEU A 105 -13.49 0.60 0.54
CA LEU A 105 -13.49 -0.79 1.01
C LEU A 105 -14.07 -0.86 2.43
N SER A 106 -15.36 -1.14 2.53
CA SER A 106 -16.03 -1.41 3.81
C SER A 106 -16.40 -2.89 3.95
N ASP A 107 -16.24 -3.44 5.15
CA ASP A 107 -16.65 -4.83 5.53
C ASP A 107 -18.18 -5.01 5.59
N ASP A 108 -18.93 -3.93 5.44
CA ASP A 108 -20.38 -3.94 5.48
C ASP A 108 -20.91 -4.51 4.13
N PHE A 109 -21.28 -5.79 4.13
CA PHE A 109 -21.74 -6.59 2.98
C PHE A 109 -22.90 -5.98 2.14
N GLY A 110 -23.42 -4.81 2.50
CA GLY A 110 -24.41 -4.03 1.74
C GLY A 110 -23.87 -2.82 0.97
N ARG A 111 -22.58 -2.47 1.13
CA ARG A 111 -21.94 -1.30 0.49
C ARG A 111 -20.96 -1.63 -0.63
N GLU A 112 -20.74 -2.91 -0.94
CA GLU A 112 -20.01 -3.33 -2.15
C GLU A 112 -20.61 -2.71 -3.41
N GLU A 113 -21.92 -2.42 -3.37
CA GLU A 113 -22.66 -1.75 -4.43
C GLU A 113 -22.26 -0.28 -4.61
N ASP A 114 -21.78 0.44 -3.57
CA ASP A 114 -21.41 1.87 -3.68
C ASP A 114 -20.11 2.08 -4.47
N LEU A 115 -19.11 1.20 -4.30
CA LEU A 115 -17.81 1.33 -4.98
C LEU A 115 -17.92 1.21 -6.50
N TYR A 116 -18.81 0.33 -6.97
CA TYR A 116 -18.98 0.00 -8.38
C TYR A 116 -20.24 0.59 -9.03
N LYS A 117 -21.08 1.32 -8.27
CA LYS A 117 -22.36 1.89 -8.73
C LYS A 117 -22.24 2.77 -9.97
N GLU A 118 -21.14 3.50 -10.09
CA GLU A 118 -20.92 4.47 -11.17
C GLU A 118 -20.02 3.95 -12.31
N VAL A 119 -19.65 2.66 -12.31
CA VAL A 119 -18.69 2.14 -13.29
C VAL A 119 -19.27 1.01 -14.11
N GLU A 120 -19.09 1.13 -15.42
CA GLU A 120 -19.22 0.00 -16.33
C GLU A 120 -18.33 -1.17 -15.88
N ASP A 121 -18.76 -2.40 -16.18
CA ASP A 121 -18.06 -3.62 -15.74
C ASP A 121 -16.56 -3.64 -16.09
N THR A 122 -16.16 -2.96 -17.16
CA THR A 122 -14.78 -2.86 -17.66
C THR A 122 -13.87 -1.96 -16.80
N GLY A 123 -14.42 -0.96 -16.12
CA GLY A 123 -13.63 0.02 -15.34
C GLY A 123 -13.40 -0.38 -13.88
N ARG A 124 -14.05 -1.44 -13.39
CA ARG A 124 -14.00 -1.84 -11.97
C ARG A 124 -12.59 -2.16 -11.49
N LEU A 125 -11.78 -2.83 -12.31
CA LEU A 125 -10.39 -3.17 -11.98
C LEU A 125 -9.53 -1.90 -11.84
N GLY A 126 -9.75 -0.90 -12.71
CA GLY A 126 -9.09 0.40 -12.63
C GLY A 126 -9.45 1.16 -11.35
N LYS A 127 -10.73 1.14 -10.95
CA LYS A 127 -11.16 1.72 -9.66
C LYS A 127 -10.48 1.06 -8.47
N MET A 128 -10.37 -0.27 -8.44
CA MET A 128 -9.67 -0.99 -7.38
C MET A 128 -8.18 -0.62 -7.31
N PHE A 129 -7.56 -0.32 -8.45
CA PHE A 129 -6.17 0.14 -8.51
C PHE A 129 -5.96 1.56 -7.97
N SER A 130 -6.99 2.41 -8.03
CA SER A 130 -6.96 3.77 -7.48
C SER A 130 -7.20 3.87 -5.98
N LEU A 131 -7.38 2.75 -5.28
CA LEU A 131 -7.67 2.74 -3.85
C LEU A 131 -6.41 3.00 -3.01
N TYR A 132 -6.61 3.74 -1.93
CA TYR A 132 -5.59 4.08 -0.95
C TYR A 132 -6.00 3.60 0.44
N SER A 133 -5.05 2.98 1.12
CA SER A 133 -5.11 2.63 2.53
C SER A 133 -4.37 3.67 3.35
N HIS A 134 -4.99 4.06 4.45
CA HIS A 134 -4.56 5.15 5.31
C HIS A 134 -4.06 4.61 6.64
N PHE A 135 -2.90 5.10 7.06
CA PHE A 135 -2.23 4.68 8.27
C PHE A 135 -1.80 5.88 9.09
N ARG A 136 -1.84 5.79 10.41
CA ARG A 136 -1.38 6.82 11.32
C ARG A 136 0.01 6.47 11.85
N PRO A 137 1.06 7.26 11.58
CA PRO A 137 2.34 7.10 12.24
C PRO A 137 2.21 7.33 13.74
N VAL A 138 2.69 6.38 14.54
CA VAL A 138 2.64 6.42 16.00
C VAL A 138 4.02 6.76 16.53
N GLN A 139 4.07 7.63 17.55
CA GLN A 139 5.31 7.96 18.22
C GLN A 139 5.93 6.66 18.75
N PRO A 140 7.22 6.40 18.50
CA PRO A 140 7.90 5.26 19.10
C PRO A 140 7.73 5.40 20.61
N GLU A 141 7.08 4.42 21.25
CA GLU A 141 6.90 4.43 22.70
C GLU A 141 8.25 4.77 23.31
N LYS A 142 8.35 5.96 23.93
CA LYS A 142 9.50 6.33 24.73
C LYS A 142 9.66 5.16 25.69
N ARG A 143 10.66 4.30 25.48
CA ARG A 143 11.02 3.19 26.39
C ARG A 143 10.80 3.75 27.77
N MET A 144 9.80 3.24 28.49
CA MET A 144 9.48 3.76 29.81
C MET A 144 10.77 3.75 30.61
N VAL A 145 11.37 4.93 30.79
CA VAL A 145 12.40 5.11 31.78
C VAL A 145 11.59 4.97 33.06
N TRP A 146 11.62 3.77 33.63
CA TRP A 146 11.18 3.56 35.01
C TRP A 146 12.01 4.51 35.85
N LYS A 147 11.50 5.73 36.06
CA LYS A 147 11.97 6.58 37.14
C LYS A 147 11.60 5.83 38.40
N LYS A 148 12.57 5.08 38.95
CA LYS A 148 12.47 4.57 40.30
C LYS A 148 12.30 5.80 41.19
N SER A 149 11.08 6.08 41.61
CA SER A 149 10.85 7.05 42.66
C SER A 149 11.52 6.50 43.93
N PRO A 150 12.23 7.32 44.74
CA PRO A 150 12.93 6.84 45.93
C PRO A 150 12.03 6.19 46.99
N ALA A 151 10.71 6.39 46.89
CA ALA A 151 9.71 5.74 47.74
C ALA A 151 8.96 4.68 46.90
N GLY A 152 9.27 3.40 47.14
CA GLY A 152 8.80 2.23 46.39
C GLY A 152 7.29 2.00 46.38
N GLY A 153 6.55 2.83 45.65
CA GLY A 153 5.15 2.62 45.30
C GLY A 153 4.94 2.92 43.82
N ALA A 154 4.83 1.89 42.98
CA ALA A 154 4.37 2.04 41.61
C ALA A 154 2.86 2.29 41.63
N ARG A 155 2.45 3.56 41.62
CA ARG A 155 1.09 3.91 41.17
C ARG A 155 1.18 4.15 39.67
N PRO A 156 0.38 3.45 38.84
CA PRO A 156 0.16 3.89 37.48
C PRO A 156 -0.59 5.22 37.57
N ASP A 157 0.15 6.32 37.48
CA ASP A 157 -0.46 7.63 37.32
C ASP A 157 -1.17 7.60 35.97
N LEU A 158 -2.50 7.57 36.03
CA LEU A 158 -3.40 7.67 34.89
C LEU A 158 -3.31 9.11 34.39
N LEU A 159 -2.17 9.48 33.82
CA LEU A 159 -2.05 10.69 33.03
C LEU A 159 -3.03 10.52 31.89
N SER A 160 -4.06 11.35 31.95
CA SER A 160 -5.07 11.60 30.92
C SER A 160 -4.48 11.37 29.54
N LYS A 161 -5.20 10.63 28.69
CA LYS A 161 -5.04 10.63 27.22
C LYS A 161 -5.10 12.09 26.74
N SER A 162 -4.03 12.85 26.89
CA SER A 162 -3.88 14.18 26.35
C SER A 162 -3.68 13.97 24.87
N GLN A 163 -4.73 14.24 24.10
CA GLN A 163 -4.79 14.34 22.63
C GLN A 163 -3.57 13.77 21.89
N GLU A 164 -3.76 12.60 21.26
CA GLU A 164 -3.04 12.11 20.07
C GLU A 164 -1.80 12.94 19.66
N GLU A 165 -0.68 12.80 20.37
CA GLU A 165 0.54 13.55 20.06
C GLU A 165 1.11 13.00 18.74
N LEU A 166 0.83 13.71 17.64
CA LEU A 166 1.35 13.34 16.32
C LEU A 166 2.87 13.35 16.34
N VAL A 167 3.47 12.43 15.61
CA VAL A 167 4.91 12.46 15.37
C VAL A 167 5.25 13.79 14.74
N SER A 168 6.35 14.42 15.18
CA SER A 168 6.80 15.68 14.62
C SER A 168 8.26 15.66 14.26
N GLN A 169 8.61 16.46 13.26
CA GLN A 169 9.97 16.71 12.80
C GLN A 169 10.12 18.20 12.52
N ASP A 170 11.21 18.77 13.01
CA ASP A 170 11.53 20.17 12.79
C ASP A 170 12.24 20.34 11.44
N ILE A 171 11.91 21.43 10.74
CA ILE A 171 12.45 21.81 9.44
C ILE A 171 12.92 23.25 9.53
N ASP A 172 14.23 23.39 9.37
CA ASP A 172 14.92 24.66 9.38
C ASP A 172 15.37 24.94 7.95
N LEU A 173 15.00 26.09 7.41
CA LEU A 173 15.44 26.55 6.10
C LEU A 173 16.19 27.85 6.26
N GLU A 174 17.45 27.84 5.83
CA GLU A 174 18.28 29.03 5.79
C GLU A 174 17.79 30.04 4.74
N SER A 175 18.29 31.28 4.82
CA SER A 175 17.91 32.39 3.92
C SER A 175 18.01 32.06 2.42
N TYR A 176 18.95 31.20 2.03
CA TYR A 176 19.20 30.81 0.64
C TYR A 176 18.53 29.48 0.25
N GLU A 177 17.84 28.81 1.17
CA GLU A 177 17.22 27.51 0.94
C GLU A 177 15.74 27.65 0.58
N TYR A 178 15.40 27.22 -0.64
CA TYR A 178 14.03 27.27 -1.14
C TYR A 178 13.19 26.05 -0.73
N PHE A 179 13.83 24.93 -0.40
CA PHE A 179 13.16 23.69 -0.02
C PHE A 179 14.07 22.78 0.81
N SER A 180 13.46 21.92 1.62
CA SER A 180 14.12 20.78 2.27
C SER A 180 13.70 19.48 1.58
N GLN A 181 14.61 18.50 1.56
CA GLN A 181 14.34 17.17 1.04
C GLN A 181 14.24 16.16 2.17
N LEU A 182 13.14 15.42 2.20
CA LEU A 182 12.92 14.33 3.14
C LEU A 182 12.90 13.02 2.38
N CYS A 183 13.84 12.14 2.69
CA CYS A 183 13.85 10.77 2.20
C CYS A 183 12.82 9.96 2.98
N THR A 184 11.92 9.29 2.26
CA THR A 184 10.91 8.41 2.84
C THR A 184 11.21 6.97 2.46
N ASN A 185 11.21 6.08 3.43
CA ASN A 185 11.29 4.64 3.21
C ASN A 185 10.17 3.95 3.98
N THR A 186 9.30 3.27 3.24
CA THR A 186 8.13 2.59 3.81
C THR A 186 8.31 1.09 3.64
N ARG A 187 8.34 0.36 4.75
CA ARG A 187 8.59 -1.08 4.75
C ARG A 187 7.48 -1.84 5.46
N LEU A 188 7.30 -3.07 5.03
CA LEU A 188 6.41 -4.02 5.68
C LEU A 188 7.23 -4.97 6.55
N ALA A 189 6.86 -5.07 7.82
CA ALA A 189 7.48 -5.95 8.79
C ALA A 189 6.47 -7.00 9.24
N LYS A 190 6.84 -8.29 9.22
CA LYS A 190 5.98 -9.35 9.77
C LYS A 190 6.18 -9.44 11.27
N VAL A 191 5.06 -9.53 11.99
CA VAL A 191 5.06 -9.66 13.45
C VAL A 191 5.20 -11.13 13.81
N GLU A 192 6.31 -11.53 14.44
CA GLU A 192 6.41 -12.89 14.96
C GLU A 192 5.66 -13.02 16.30
N GLN A 193 4.63 -13.88 16.31
CA GLN A 193 3.75 -14.13 17.46
C GLN A 193 4.47 -14.62 18.73
N LYS A 194 5.73 -15.06 18.66
CA LYS A 194 6.45 -15.70 19.78
C LYS A 194 7.71 -14.98 20.28
N GLY A 195 8.12 -13.85 19.68
CA GLY A 195 9.45 -13.29 19.98
C GLY A 195 9.59 -11.77 20.02
N GLY A 196 8.55 -10.99 19.70
CA GLY A 196 8.67 -9.53 19.60
C GLY A 196 9.70 -9.07 18.55
N SER A 197 10.18 -9.99 17.71
CA SER A 197 11.14 -9.73 16.64
C SER A 197 10.36 -9.52 15.34
N PHE A 198 10.78 -8.52 14.57
CA PHE A 198 10.16 -8.18 13.30
C PHE A 198 11.04 -8.68 12.16
N LYS A 199 10.49 -9.52 11.29
CA LYS A 199 11.16 -9.88 10.05
C LYS A 199 10.71 -8.92 8.95
N SER A 200 11.65 -8.15 8.40
CA SER A 200 11.36 -7.27 7.27
C SER A 200 10.94 -8.13 6.05
N CYS A 201 9.76 -7.86 5.52
CA CYS A 201 9.10 -8.66 4.48
C CYS A 201 9.13 -8.01 3.10
N GLY A 202 9.37 -6.70 3.04
CA GLY A 202 9.52 -5.98 1.77
C GLY A 202 9.55 -4.47 1.93
N ASN A 203 10.10 -3.77 0.93
CA ASN A 203 10.01 -2.32 0.81
C ASN A 203 8.80 -1.99 -0.08
N LEU A 204 7.86 -1.20 0.45
CA LEU A 204 6.65 -0.76 -0.26
C LEU A 204 6.94 0.45 -1.15
N GLY A 205 7.92 1.27 -0.77
CA GLY A 205 8.32 2.44 -1.52
C GLY A 205 9.47 3.18 -0.85
N GLU A 206 10.45 3.58 -1.68
CA GLU A 206 11.47 4.56 -1.33
C GLU A 206 11.28 5.77 -2.24
N GLY A 207 11.35 6.96 -1.65
CA GLY A 207 11.08 8.19 -2.37
C GLY A 207 11.58 9.42 -1.64
N VAL A 208 11.32 10.58 -2.24
CA VAL A 208 11.77 11.87 -1.72
C VAL A 208 10.60 12.84 -1.75
N LEU A 209 10.29 13.41 -0.59
CA LEU A 209 9.37 14.52 -0.43
C LEU A 209 10.17 15.82 -0.49
N ARG A 210 9.73 16.76 -1.32
CA ARG A 210 10.28 18.11 -1.35
C ARG A 210 9.30 19.03 -0.67
N VAL A 211 9.77 19.68 0.38
CA VAL A 211 8.98 20.61 1.18
C VAL A 211 9.49 22.01 0.88
N PHE A 212 8.70 22.76 0.10
CA PHE A 212 9.07 24.10 -0.36
C PHE A 212 8.67 25.16 0.67
N ARG A 213 9.47 26.22 0.76
CA ARG A 213 9.23 27.36 1.64
C ARG A 213 7.85 28.00 1.46
N GLY A 214 7.44 28.23 0.21
CA GLY A 214 6.10 28.74 -0.09
C GLY A 214 4.99 27.80 0.40
N TRP A 215 5.12 26.50 0.15
CA TRP A 215 4.16 25.50 0.62
C TRP A 215 4.07 25.47 2.16
N LEU A 216 5.21 25.52 2.87
CA LEU A 216 5.25 25.59 4.33
C LEU A 216 4.52 26.82 4.86
N SER A 217 4.79 28.00 4.28
CA SER A 217 4.14 29.25 4.66
C SER A 217 2.63 29.19 4.46
N ASP A 218 2.19 28.77 3.27
CA ASP A 218 0.77 28.68 2.93
C ASP A 218 0.02 27.72 3.86
N ARG A 219 0.64 26.57 4.19
CA ARG A 219 0.04 25.58 5.11
C ARG A 219 0.04 26.06 6.56
N ALA A 220 1.09 26.73 7.01
CA ALA A 220 1.13 27.29 8.37
C ALA A 220 0.03 28.35 8.54
N GLU A 221 -0.14 29.25 7.58
CA GLU A 221 -1.19 30.27 7.60
C GLU A 221 -2.60 29.65 7.51
N ALA A 222 -2.81 28.65 6.66
CA ALA A 222 -4.08 27.93 6.58
C ALA A 222 -4.45 27.25 7.92
N ASN A 223 -3.45 26.69 8.62
CA ASN A 223 -3.63 26.06 9.92
C ASN A 223 -3.95 27.08 11.03
N GLU A 224 -3.30 28.25 11.04
CA GLU A 224 -3.59 29.36 11.95
C GLU A 224 -5.01 29.90 11.76
N ARG A 225 -5.46 29.97 10.51
CA ARG A 225 -6.84 30.36 10.15
C ARG A 225 -7.87 29.23 10.37
N HIS A 226 -7.42 28.06 10.83
CA HIS A 226 -8.25 26.86 11.02
C HIS A 226 -9.08 26.48 9.79
N VAL A 227 -8.51 26.63 8.60
CA VAL A 227 -9.15 26.24 7.34
C VAL A 227 -9.05 24.72 7.18
N ASP A 228 -10.17 24.01 7.32
CA ASP A 228 -10.25 22.56 7.08
C ASP A 228 -11.26 22.25 5.97
N THR A 229 -10.90 22.66 4.75
CA THR A 229 -11.64 22.30 3.54
C THR A 229 -11.09 21.01 2.94
N PRO A 230 -11.86 20.24 2.15
CA PRO A 230 -11.36 19.04 1.47
C PRO A 230 -10.17 19.34 0.55
N GLU A 231 -10.19 20.49 -0.14
CA GLU A 231 -9.07 20.97 -0.97
C GLU A 231 -7.80 21.18 -0.14
N GLU A 232 -7.95 21.77 1.05
CA GLU A 232 -6.83 22.00 1.96
C GLU A 232 -6.25 20.67 2.48
N ARG A 233 -7.10 19.68 2.76
CA ARG A 233 -6.68 18.32 3.14
C ARG A 233 -5.92 17.59 2.04
N GLU A 234 -6.26 17.84 0.77
CA GLU A 234 -5.51 17.32 -0.38
C GLU A 234 -4.18 18.04 -0.56
N ASN A 235 -4.14 19.35 -0.39
CA ASN A 235 -2.90 20.13 -0.51
C ASN A 235 -1.88 19.82 0.62
N ARG A 236 -2.34 19.29 1.76
CA ARG A 236 -1.48 18.75 2.83
C ARG A 236 -0.79 17.42 2.46
N LEU A 237 -1.21 16.75 1.38
CA LEU A 237 -0.68 15.46 0.96
C LEU A 237 0.49 15.63 -0.01
N LEU A 238 1.67 15.19 0.40
CA LEU A 238 2.86 15.13 -0.45
C LEU A 238 3.16 13.70 -0.88
N TRP A 239 3.40 13.50 -2.18
CA TRP A 239 3.70 12.18 -2.77
C TRP A 239 5.21 11.96 -2.86
N ALA A 240 5.68 10.78 -2.43
CA ALA A 240 7.10 10.42 -2.43
C ALA A 240 7.66 10.08 -3.81
N GLY A 241 6.79 9.87 -4.81
CA GLY A 241 7.17 9.55 -6.18
C GLY A 241 6.05 9.79 -7.19
N ALA A 242 6.39 9.77 -8.48
CA ALA A 242 5.48 10.10 -9.58
C ALA A 242 4.27 9.15 -9.69
N GLU A 243 4.45 7.88 -9.34
CA GLU A 243 3.41 6.84 -9.38
C GLU A 243 2.34 7.01 -8.28
N LYS A 244 2.55 7.96 -7.34
CA LYS A 244 1.65 8.22 -6.21
C LYS A 244 1.33 6.94 -5.42
N ASN A 245 2.32 6.09 -5.17
CA ASN A 245 2.13 4.85 -4.42
C ASN A 245 2.20 5.05 -2.90
N VAL A 246 2.99 6.03 -2.47
CA VAL A 246 3.21 6.39 -1.07
C VAL A 246 3.16 7.91 -0.96
N GLY A 247 2.34 8.42 -0.03
CA GLY A 247 2.23 9.83 0.28
C GLY A 247 2.13 10.06 1.79
N LEU A 248 2.55 11.25 2.23
CA LEU A 248 2.43 11.69 3.61
C LEU A 248 1.56 12.93 3.67
N ARG A 249 0.53 12.88 4.52
CA ARG A 249 -0.25 14.05 4.89
C ARG A 249 0.40 14.71 6.10
N LEU A 250 0.79 15.96 5.93
CA LEU A 250 1.58 16.70 6.89
C LEU A 250 0.84 17.96 7.31
N LYS A 251 0.84 18.22 8.61
CA LYS A 251 0.40 19.47 9.19
C LYS A 251 1.61 20.33 9.53
N VAL A 252 1.58 21.59 9.11
CA VAL A 252 2.70 22.53 9.29
C VAL A 252 2.37 23.50 10.41
N LEU A 253 3.23 23.59 11.41
CA LEU A 253 3.15 24.57 12.49
C LEU A 253 4.34 25.51 12.40
N LYS A 254 4.11 26.81 12.57
CA LYS A 254 5.19 27.79 12.65
C LYS A 254 5.83 27.71 14.04
N GLN A 255 7.15 27.77 14.10
CA GLN A 255 7.87 27.79 15.37
C GLN A 255 8.05 29.24 15.84
N GLU A 256 7.51 29.57 17.02
CA GLU A 256 7.54 30.93 17.56
C GLU A 256 8.92 31.31 18.13
N GLU A 257 9.73 30.34 18.57
CA GLU A 257 11.09 30.54 19.12
C GLU A 257 12.19 30.56 18.05
N ALA A 258 11.92 31.14 16.88
CA ALA A 258 12.96 31.34 15.88
C ALA A 258 14.00 32.39 16.39
N PRO A 259 15.31 32.11 16.34
CA PRO A 259 16.32 33.12 16.67
C PRO A 259 16.15 34.35 15.76
N GLU A 260 16.03 35.55 16.34
CA GLU A 260 15.97 36.78 15.55
C GLU A 260 17.25 36.91 14.70
N PRO A 261 17.14 37.03 13.37
CA PRO A 261 18.32 37.08 12.52
C PRO A 261 19.08 38.38 12.77
N ILE A 262 20.33 38.24 13.23
CA ILE A 262 21.12 39.34 13.81
C ILE A 262 21.61 40.32 12.73
N MET A 263 21.72 39.90 11.45
CA MET A 263 22.11 40.73 10.31
C MET A 263 21.49 40.14 9.03
N LEU A 264 20.47 40.78 8.44
CA LEU A 264 19.97 40.42 7.11
C LEU A 264 20.41 41.47 6.09
N GLY A 265 20.98 41.02 4.96
CA GLY A 265 21.10 41.87 3.78
C GLY A 265 19.72 42.34 3.33
N ARG A 266 19.64 43.53 2.71
CA ARG A 266 18.35 44.16 2.32
C ARG A 266 17.52 43.32 1.33
N ASP A 267 18.14 42.33 0.67
CA ASP A 267 17.54 41.40 -0.30
C ASP A 267 17.56 39.92 0.17
N GLU A 268 17.96 39.64 1.42
CA GLU A 268 18.00 38.26 1.93
C GLU A 268 16.72 37.92 2.71
N GLU A 269 16.07 36.82 2.33
CA GLU A 269 14.93 36.31 3.08
C GLU A 269 15.38 35.78 4.46
N PRO A 270 14.59 35.95 5.53
CA PRO A 270 14.97 35.44 6.86
C PRO A 270 14.98 33.90 6.89
N PRO A 271 15.80 33.28 7.75
CA PRO A 271 15.66 31.86 8.04
C PRO A 271 14.27 31.57 8.62
N VAL A 272 13.71 30.41 8.29
CA VAL A 272 12.38 30.00 8.74
C VAL A 272 12.42 28.64 9.41
N PHE A 273 11.65 28.51 10.49
CA PHE A 273 11.62 27.35 11.35
C PHE A 273 10.18 26.86 11.42
N TYR A 274 9.96 25.64 10.95
CA TYR A 274 8.65 25.00 10.91
C TYR A 274 8.71 23.63 11.55
N LYS A 275 7.61 23.26 12.22
CA LYS A 275 7.41 21.93 12.76
C LYS A 275 6.40 21.17 11.91
N LEU A 276 6.84 20.09 11.28
CA LEU A 276 6.00 19.18 10.53
C LEU A 276 5.41 18.11 11.46
N GLN A 277 4.09 17.96 11.46
CA GLN A 277 3.38 16.89 12.14
C GLN A 277 2.85 15.87 11.14
N TYR A 278 3.09 14.59 11.38
CA TYR A 278 2.64 13.50 10.52
C TYR A 278 1.19 13.14 10.87
N GLU A 279 0.23 13.56 10.05
CA GLU A 279 -1.19 13.21 10.25
C GLU A 279 -1.46 11.79 9.76
N GLU A 280 -0.97 11.45 8.57
CA GLU A 280 -1.37 10.24 7.86
C GLU A 280 -0.31 9.80 6.83
N LEU A 281 -0.13 8.50 6.73
CA LEU A 281 0.61 7.82 5.68
C LEU A 281 -0.39 7.14 4.75
N VAL A 282 -0.36 7.52 3.48
CA VAL A 282 -1.28 7.07 2.45
C VAL A 282 -0.53 6.13 1.51
N ILE A 283 -1.03 4.90 1.36
CA ILE A 283 -0.38 3.86 0.53
C ILE A 283 -1.40 3.27 -0.43
N ARG A 284 -1.02 3.13 -1.70
CA ARG A 284 -1.86 2.45 -2.69
C ARG A 284 -2.14 1.01 -2.24
N THR A 285 -3.41 0.64 -2.08
CA THR A 285 -3.79 -0.66 -1.49
C THR A 285 -3.30 -1.84 -2.33
N THR A 286 -3.23 -1.68 -3.65
CA THR A 286 -2.67 -2.70 -4.54
C THR A 286 -1.17 -2.93 -4.30
N GLN A 287 -0.40 -1.88 -3.99
CA GLN A 287 1.02 -2.02 -3.66
C GLN A 287 1.21 -2.82 -2.37
N LEU A 288 0.33 -2.60 -1.39
CA LEU A 288 0.30 -3.33 -0.14
C LEU A 288 0.01 -4.83 -0.37
N LEU A 289 -1.05 -5.13 -1.13
CA LEU A 289 -1.43 -6.50 -1.47
C LEU A 289 -0.30 -7.25 -2.20
N LEU A 290 0.25 -6.64 -3.26
CA LEU A 290 1.32 -7.27 -4.04
C LEU A 290 2.57 -7.54 -3.20
N SER A 291 2.92 -6.62 -2.29
CA SER A 291 4.08 -6.80 -1.42
C SER A 291 3.88 -7.90 -0.38
N ILE A 292 2.66 -8.05 0.14
CA ILE A 292 2.29 -9.16 1.03
C ILE A 292 2.37 -10.49 0.29
N GLU A 293 1.78 -10.59 -0.91
CA GLU A 293 1.85 -11.80 -1.74
C GLU A 293 3.30 -12.18 -2.04
N ASP A 294 4.11 -11.23 -2.50
CA ASP A 294 5.53 -11.45 -2.81
C ASP A 294 6.30 -11.94 -1.55
N SER A 295 5.98 -11.41 -0.37
CA SER A 295 6.57 -11.89 0.89
C SER A 295 6.18 -13.33 1.20
N LEU A 296 4.90 -13.68 1.07
CA LEU A 296 4.41 -15.05 1.34
C LEU A 296 5.04 -16.05 0.37
N THR A 297 5.17 -15.71 -0.92
CA THR A 297 5.85 -16.57 -1.90
C THR A 297 7.32 -16.80 -1.53
N ARG A 298 8.04 -15.76 -1.08
CA ARG A 298 9.42 -15.90 -0.62
C ARG A 298 9.53 -16.80 0.61
N GLU A 299 8.58 -16.73 1.54
CA GLU A 299 8.57 -17.62 2.71
C GLU A 299 8.41 -19.08 2.32
N VAL A 300 7.48 -19.40 1.41
CA VAL A 300 7.28 -20.78 0.93
C VAL A 300 8.55 -21.29 0.26
N GLN A 301 9.18 -20.49 -0.61
CA GLN A 301 10.45 -20.86 -1.25
C GLN A 301 11.56 -21.13 -0.22
N ASN A 302 11.72 -20.23 0.76
CA ASN A 302 12.74 -20.39 1.80
C ASN A 302 12.47 -21.61 2.71
N SER A 303 11.20 -21.92 2.99
CA SER A 303 10.83 -23.14 3.73
C SER A 303 10.98 -24.43 2.92
N GLY A 304 10.86 -24.36 1.59
CA GLY A 304 11.09 -25.49 0.69
C GLY A 304 12.57 -25.76 0.44
N MET A 305 13.42 -24.74 0.54
CA MET A 305 14.87 -24.84 0.32
C MET A 305 15.63 -25.51 1.48
N THR A 306 15.01 -25.69 2.65
CA THR A 306 15.60 -26.45 3.77
C THR A 306 15.65 -27.96 3.51
N CYS A 307 15.06 -28.44 2.41
CA CYS A 307 15.14 -29.81 1.94
C CYS A 307 15.78 -29.92 0.54
N SER A 308 17.00 -29.40 0.33
CA SER A 308 18.07 -30.05 -0.48
C SER A 308 19.21 -29.10 -0.89
N ARG A 309 20.43 -29.57 -0.58
CA ARG A 309 21.70 -29.48 -1.32
C ARG A 309 22.29 -28.11 -1.67
N ASP A 310 23.38 -27.82 -0.95
CA ASP A 310 24.67 -27.31 -1.42
C ASP A 310 24.68 -26.28 -2.57
N GLY A 311 24.98 -25.04 -2.17
CA GLY A 311 25.89 -24.14 -2.87
C GLY A 311 25.42 -23.54 -4.20
N VAL A 312 25.08 -22.24 -4.19
CA VAL A 312 25.70 -21.17 -5.00
C VAL A 312 24.85 -19.89 -4.86
N ASN A 313 25.52 -18.78 -4.57
CA ASN A 313 24.95 -17.45 -4.38
C ASN A 313 24.21 -16.93 -5.63
N GLN A 314 22.92 -16.62 -5.50
CA GLN A 314 22.14 -15.84 -6.48
C GLN A 314 21.35 -14.73 -5.78
N THR A 315 22.03 -13.68 -5.31
CA THR A 315 21.38 -12.49 -4.72
C THR A 315 21.31 -11.29 -5.67
N SER A 316 22.06 -11.29 -6.78
CA SER A 316 22.13 -10.13 -7.70
C SER A 316 21.16 -10.15 -8.88
N ALA A 317 20.63 -11.31 -9.29
CA ALA A 317 19.76 -11.42 -10.48
C ALA A 317 18.27 -11.16 -10.19
N LEU A 318 17.84 -11.29 -8.93
CA LEU A 318 16.44 -11.13 -8.53
C LEU A 318 16.01 -9.66 -8.48
N SER A 319 16.89 -8.76 -8.04
CA SER A 319 16.60 -7.32 -7.94
C SER A 319 16.34 -6.68 -9.32
N SER A 320 17.11 -7.09 -10.34
CA SER A 320 16.96 -6.60 -11.73
C SER A 320 15.67 -7.11 -12.39
N LYS A 321 15.27 -8.36 -12.09
CA LYS A 321 14.01 -8.94 -12.59
C LYS A 321 12.79 -8.27 -11.96
N ILE A 322 12.81 -8.00 -10.65
CA ILE A 322 11.72 -7.32 -9.95
C ILE A 322 11.49 -5.92 -10.54
N LYS A 323 12.56 -5.16 -10.79
CA LYS A 323 12.46 -3.80 -11.34
C LYS A 323 11.95 -3.75 -12.78
N ALA A 324 12.35 -4.71 -13.62
CA ALA A 324 11.84 -4.83 -15.00
C ALA A 324 10.38 -5.33 -15.05
N MET A 325 9.95 -6.07 -14.04
CA MET A 325 8.61 -6.62 -13.91
C MET A 325 7.60 -5.54 -13.44
N GLU A 326 8.01 -4.66 -12.51
CA GLU A 326 7.21 -3.49 -12.08
C GLU A 326 6.83 -2.56 -13.25
N THR A 327 7.74 -2.33 -14.21
CA THR A 327 7.49 -1.43 -15.35
C THR A 327 6.50 -2.00 -16.37
N ASN A 328 6.47 -3.32 -16.55
CA ASN A 328 5.55 -3.98 -17.48
C ASN A 328 4.14 -4.12 -16.90
N TYR A 329 4.00 -4.36 -15.60
CA TYR A 329 2.68 -4.44 -14.98
C TYR A 329 2.03 -3.07 -14.82
N SER A 330 2.79 -2.00 -14.50
CA SER A 330 2.23 -0.64 -14.49
C SER A 330 1.52 -0.29 -15.82
N LYS A 331 2.06 -0.76 -16.96
CA LYS A 331 1.42 -0.61 -18.27
C LYS A 331 0.14 -1.43 -18.45
N MET A 332 0.05 -2.64 -17.89
CA MET A 332 -1.16 -3.47 -17.95
C MET A 332 -2.30 -2.94 -17.07
N TRP A 333 -1.98 -2.22 -15.98
CA TRP A 333 -2.97 -1.61 -15.11
C TRP A 333 -3.46 -0.24 -15.61
N THR A 334 -2.62 0.51 -16.32
CA THR A 334 -2.91 1.87 -16.81
C THR A 334 -3.51 1.90 -18.21
N HIS A 335 -3.12 0.95 -19.07
CA HIS A 335 -3.75 0.74 -20.36
C HIS A 335 -4.55 -0.56 -20.27
N GLY A 336 -5.87 -0.44 -20.12
CA GLY A 336 -6.79 -1.52 -20.43
C GLY A 336 -6.65 -1.86 -21.91
N VAL A 337 -5.64 -2.66 -22.25
CA VAL A 337 -5.47 -3.18 -23.60
C VAL A 337 -6.43 -4.34 -23.73
N VAL A 338 -7.43 -4.08 -24.56
CA VAL A 338 -8.49 -4.96 -25.06
C VAL A 338 -7.96 -6.32 -25.50
#